data_AF-A0A964Y1E4-F1
#
_entry.id   AF-A0A964Y1E4-F1
#
_cell.length_a   1.000
_cell.length_b   1.000
_cell.length_c   1.000
_cell.angle_alpha   90.00
_cell.angle_beta   90.00
_cell.angle_gamma   90.00
#
_symmetry.space_group_name_H-M   'P 1'
#
loop_
_entity.id
_entity.type
_entity.pdbx_description
1 polymer ?
#
loop_
_entity_poly.entity_id
_entity_poly.type
_entity_poly.pdbx_seq_one_letter_code
_entity_poly.pdbx_strand_id
1 'polypeptide(L)'
;MPAESRPAKPRGFGLMTRIIFVHQAICLALFLSGLRLSSAGGISELVAHRLLGIVVSLAIVLAIYGVANRKSPKALPWLRVFLWIGVVKILVVQLWLLAQGDIGLTSYARAMLLNELVAIPVAVYWSRPVHARYLSSLGHAAGSSVA
;
A
#
# COMPACT_ATOMS: atom_id res chain seq x y z
N MET A 1 -39.88 -5.55 8.91
CA MET A 1 -38.57 -4.86 9.04
C MET A 1 -38.02 -4.69 7.63
N PRO A 2 -37.62 -3.49 7.18
CA PRO A 2 -37.06 -3.35 5.84
C PRO A 2 -35.77 -4.16 5.77
N ALA A 3 -35.62 -5.01 4.75
CA ALA A 3 -34.39 -5.74 4.52
C ALA A 3 -33.26 -4.72 4.42
N GLU A 4 -32.30 -4.76 5.37
CA GLU A 4 -31.12 -3.90 5.32
C GLU A 4 -30.43 -4.11 3.98
N SER A 5 -30.59 -3.15 3.08
CA SER A 5 -30.00 -3.20 1.75
C SER A 5 -28.49 -3.30 1.93
N ARG A 6 -27.90 -4.36 1.37
CA ARG A 6 -26.44 -4.56 1.43
C ARG A 6 -25.72 -3.29 1.00
N PRO A 7 -24.72 -2.81 1.76
CA PRO A 7 -23.99 -1.60 1.39
C PRO A 7 -23.34 -1.78 0.02
N ALA A 8 -23.53 -0.79 -0.85
CA ALA A 8 -22.97 -0.80 -2.19
C ALA A 8 -21.43 -0.87 -2.16
N LYS A 9 -20.85 -1.49 -3.18
CA LYS A 9 -19.39 -1.55 -3.35
C LYS A 9 -18.81 -0.13 -3.37
N PRO A 10 -17.75 0.17 -2.59
CA PRO A 10 -17.14 1.49 -2.56
C PRO A 10 -16.71 1.93 -3.97
N ARG A 11 -16.98 3.20 -4.31
CA ARG A 11 -16.57 3.79 -5.60
C ARG A 11 -15.06 3.68 -5.76
N GLY A 12 -14.60 3.28 -6.94
CA GLY A 12 -13.17 3.16 -7.24
C GLY A 12 -12.47 1.94 -6.61
N PHE A 13 -13.18 1.03 -5.93
CA PHE A 13 -12.55 -0.10 -5.21
C PHE A 13 -11.65 -0.94 -6.11
N GLY A 14 -12.14 -1.28 -7.31
CA GLY A 14 -11.34 -2.06 -8.28
C GLY A 14 -10.13 -1.29 -8.82
N LEU A 15 -10.30 0.00 -9.12
CA LEU A 15 -9.21 0.85 -9.61
C LEU A 15 -8.11 1.00 -8.56
N MET A 16 -8.48 1.32 -7.31
CA MET A 16 -7.53 1.50 -6.21
C MET A 16 -6.79 0.21 -5.85
N THR A 17 -7.46 -0.94 -5.90
CA THR A 17 -6.80 -2.24 -5.79
C THR A 17 -5.76 -2.45 -6.89
N ARG A 18 -6.10 -2.14 -8.15
CA ARG A 18 -5.16 -2.27 -9.29
C ARG A 18 -3.97 -1.33 -9.16
N ILE A 19 -4.18 -0.09 -8.74
CA ILE A 19 -3.10 0.89 -8.49
C ILE A 19 -2.12 0.34 -7.47
N ILE A 20 -2.60 -0.21 -6.34
CA ILE A 20 -1.73 -0.82 -5.34
C ILE A 20 -0.92 -1.98 -5.95
N PHE A 21 -1.57 -2.91 -6.66
CA PHE A 21 -0.85 -4.05 -7.26
C PHE A 21 0.20 -3.62 -8.28
N VAL A 22 -0.15 -2.72 -9.21
CA VAL A 22 0.78 -2.22 -10.23
C VAL A 22 1.95 -1.48 -9.57
N HIS A 23 1.66 -0.61 -8.61
CA HIS A 23 2.69 0.12 -7.87
C HIS A 23 3.65 -0.85 -7.16
N GLN A 24 3.14 -1.86 -6.44
CA GLN A 24 3.99 -2.83 -5.75
C GLN A 24 4.79 -3.70 -6.72
N ALA A 25 4.23 -4.07 -7.88
CA ALA A 25 4.95 -4.81 -8.92
C ALA A 25 6.11 -3.98 -9.50
N ILE A 26 5.87 -2.69 -9.79
CA ILE A 26 6.91 -1.77 -10.26
C ILE A 26 7.99 -1.58 -9.19
N CYS A 27 7.61 -1.35 -7.93
CA CYS A 27 8.55 -1.22 -6.82
C CYS A 27 9.44 -2.46 -6.68
N LEU A 28 8.85 -3.65 -6.74
CA LEU A 28 9.59 -4.91 -6.65
C LEU A 28 10.52 -5.10 -7.85
N ALA A 29 10.08 -4.79 -9.07
CA ALA A 29 10.88 -4.91 -10.29
C ALA A 29 12.08 -3.95 -10.30
N LEU A 30 11.86 -2.68 -9.94
CA LEU A 30 12.93 -1.68 -9.81
C LEU A 30 13.93 -2.08 -8.74
N PHE A 31 13.44 -2.61 -7.63
CA PHE A 31 14.27 -3.05 -6.53
C PHE A 31 15.14 -4.28 -6.88
N LEU A 32 14.55 -5.32 -7.50
CA LEU A 32 15.29 -6.48 -7.99
C LEU A 32 16.36 -6.09 -9.02
N SER A 33 16.05 -5.12 -9.88
CA SER A 33 17.01 -4.55 -10.84
C SER A 33 18.15 -3.80 -10.13
N GLY A 34 17.84 -3.01 -9.09
CA GLY A 34 18.83 -2.30 -8.28
C GLY A 34 19.71 -3.19 -7.39
N LEU A 35 19.23 -4.37 -7.00
CA LEU A 35 20.05 -5.40 -6.36
C LEU A 35 21.14 -5.93 -7.29
N ARG A 36 20.84 -6.11 -8.59
CA ARG A 36 21.82 -6.59 -9.58
C ARG A 36 22.95 -5.61 -9.87
N LEU A 37 22.73 -4.30 -9.65
CA LEU A 37 23.68 -3.24 -9.96
C LEU A 37 24.61 -2.89 -8.78
N SER A 38 24.32 -3.39 -7.58
CA SER A 38 24.98 -3.00 -6.33
C SER A 38 26.05 -4.01 -5.92
N SER A 39 27.23 -3.94 -6.53
CA SER A 39 28.41 -4.76 -6.17
C SER A 39 29.40 -4.04 -5.23
N ALA A 40 29.11 -2.81 -4.78
CA ALA A 40 30.06 -2.02 -3.98
C ALA A 40 29.78 -2.11 -2.48
N GLY A 41 30.84 -2.31 -1.71
CA GLY A 41 30.85 -2.68 -0.29
C GLY A 41 30.12 -1.70 0.66
N GLY A 42 29.52 -2.29 1.69
CA GLY A 42 28.60 -1.66 2.64
C GLY A 42 27.32 -2.49 2.82
N ILE A 43 27.46 -3.82 2.92
CA ILE A 43 26.38 -4.78 2.73
C ILE A 43 25.34 -4.70 3.87
N SER A 44 25.72 -4.40 5.12
CA SER A 44 24.78 -4.52 6.25
C SER A 44 23.70 -3.43 6.30
N GLU A 45 24.06 -2.15 6.22
CA GLU A 45 23.09 -1.04 6.30
C GLU A 45 22.25 -0.90 5.03
N LEU A 46 22.89 -1.11 3.87
CA LEU A 46 22.19 -1.05 2.58
C LEU A 46 21.21 -2.21 2.44
N VAL A 47 21.55 -3.42 2.93
CA VAL A 47 20.65 -4.58 2.92
C VAL A 47 19.49 -4.40 3.90
N ALA A 48 19.70 -3.84 5.10
CA ALA A 48 18.62 -3.62 6.06
C ALA A 48 17.54 -2.65 5.55
N HIS A 49 17.95 -1.48 5.02
CA HIS A 49 17.01 -0.52 4.44
C HIS A 49 16.30 -1.08 3.20
N ARG A 50 17.02 -1.89 2.41
CA ARG A 50 16.50 -2.55 1.21
C ARG A 50 15.50 -3.66 1.56
N LEU A 51 15.81 -4.52 2.53
CA LEU A 51 14.93 -5.59 3.02
C LEU A 51 13.62 -5.04 3.60
N LEU A 52 13.68 -3.95 4.36
CA LEU A 52 12.49 -3.30 4.89
C LEU A 52 11.53 -2.89 3.77
N GLY A 53 12.06 -2.43 2.64
CA GLY A 53 11.26 -2.15 1.44
C GLY A 53 10.52 -3.37 0.90
N ILE A 54 11.20 -4.51 0.79
CA ILE A 54 10.60 -5.77 0.33
C ILE A 54 9.49 -6.22 1.28
N VAL A 55 9.79 -6.23 2.58
CA VAL A 55 8.85 -6.70 3.60
C VAL A 55 7.58 -5.85 3.59
N VAL A 56 7.71 -4.51 3.52
CA VAL A 56 6.55 -3.61 3.43
C VAL A 56 5.78 -3.84 2.13
N SER A 57 6.45 -3.97 0.99
CA SER A 57 5.80 -4.23 -0.30
C SER A 57 5.02 -5.53 -0.31
N LEU A 58 5.62 -6.63 0.19
CA LEU A 58 4.97 -7.92 0.32
C LEU A 58 3.78 -7.86 1.29
N ALA A 59 3.94 -7.18 2.43
CA ALA A 59 2.86 -7.01 3.40
C ALA A 59 1.67 -6.25 2.80
N ILE A 60 1.89 -5.21 2.01
CA ILE A 60 0.84 -4.49 1.28
C ILE A 60 0.15 -5.42 0.28
N VAL A 61 0.90 -6.21 -0.51
CA VAL A 61 0.36 -7.17 -1.48
C VAL A 61 -0.52 -8.23 -0.80
N LEU A 62 -0.07 -8.79 0.32
CA LEU A 62 -0.82 -9.80 1.06
C LEU A 62 -2.09 -9.19 1.68
N ALA A 63 -1.99 -7.99 2.24
CA ALA A 63 -3.12 -7.31 2.85
C ALA A 63 -4.17 -6.91 1.79
N ILE A 64 -3.76 -6.37 0.65
CA ILE A 64 -4.69 -6.02 -0.44
C ILE A 64 -5.31 -7.26 -1.07
N TYR A 65 -4.56 -8.37 -1.19
CA TYR A 65 -5.11 -9.66 -1.62
C TYR A 65 -6.18 -10.16 -0.63
N GLY A 66 -5.91 -10.07 0.66
CA GLY A 66 -6.88 -10.40 1.71
C GLY A 66 -8.16 -9.57 1.62
N VAL A 67 -8.04 -8.27 1.35
CA VAL A 67 -9.18 -7.34 1.21
C VAL A 67 -9.93 -7.55 -0.12
N ALA A 68 -9.22 -7.67 -1.23
CA ALA A 68 -9.80 -7.67 -2.57
C ALA A 68 -10.33 -9.04 -2.99
N ASN A 69 -9.58 -10.12 -2.71
CA ASN A 69 -9.91 -11.47 -3.18
C ASN A 69 -10.58 -12.30 -2.07
N ARG A 70 -10.05 -12.27 -0.84
CA ARG A 70 -10.64 -13.03 0.28
C ARG A 70 -11.78 -12.28 1.00
N LYS A 71 -12.04 -11.02 0.63
CA LYS A 71 -13.05 -10.15 1.26
C LYS A 71 -12.92 -10.08 2.79
N SER A 72 -11.70 -10.23 3.31
CA SER A 72 -11.47 -10.36 4.74
C SER A 72 -11.54 -9.00 5.43
N PRO A 73 -12.46 -8.78 6.38
CA PRO A 73 -12.50 -7.54 7.15
C PRO A 73 -11.28 -7.39 8.06
N LYS A 74 -10.68 -8.51 8.51
CA LYS A 74 -9.46 -8.51 9.33
C LYS A 74 -8.22 -8.03 8.56
N ALA A 75 -8.21 -8.14 7.23
CA ALA A 75 -7.09 -7.69 6.40
C ALA A 75 -7.08 -6.16 6.21
N LEU A 76 -8.20 -5.48 6.38
CA LEU A 76 -8.33 -4.03 6.15
C LEU A 76 -7.51 -3.18 7.16
N PRO A 77 -7.53 -3.45 8.47
CA PRO A 77 -6.65 -2.75 9.42
C PRO A 77 -5.17 -2.88 9.06
N TRP A 78 -4.72 -4.08 8.70
CA TRP A 78 -3.34 -4.33 8.27
C TRP A 78 -2.99 -3.57 6.99
N LEU A 79 -3.88 -3.57 6.00
CA LEU A 79 -3.70 -2.80 4.78
C LEU A 79 -3.50 -1.31 5.10
N ARG A 80 -4.32 -0.75 5.99
CA ARG A 80 -4.19 0.66 6.40
C ARG A 80 -2.83 0.93 7.04
N VAL A 81 -2.43 0.10 8.01
CA VAL A 81 -1.14 0.24 8.69
C VAL A 81 0.01 0.21 7.68
N PHE A 82 0.04 -0.76 6.77
CA PHE A 82 1.14 -0.87 5.80
C PHE A 82 1.14 0.27 4.77
N LEU A 83 -0.02 0.76 4.33
CA LEU A 83 -0.09 1.92 3.44
C LEU A 83 0.47 3.18 4.11
N TRP A 84 0.13 3.43 5.38
CA TRP A 84 0.67 4.57 6.13
C TRP A 84 2.17 4.44 6.43
N ILE A 85 2.65 3.23 6.73
CA ILE A 85 4.10 2.97 6.82
C ILE A 85 4.79 3.33 5.48
N GLY A 86 4.17 3.00 4.35
CA GLY A 86 4.64 3.39 3.02
C GLY A 86 4.75 4.91 2.85
N VAL A 87 3.72 5.66 3.23
CA VAL A 87 3.72 7.14 3.20
C VAL A 87 4.85 7.70 4.06
N VAL A 88 4.98 7.25 5.31
CA VAL A 88 6.04 7.70 6.24
C VAL A 88 7.42 7.40 5.67
N LYS A 89 7.62 6.21 5.09
CA LYS A 89 8.89 5.85 4.44
C LYS A 89 9.24 6.82 3.31
N ILE A 90 8.29 7.15 2.44
CA ILE A 90 8.54 8.07 1.33
C ILE A 90 8.87 9.47 1.88
N LEU A 91 8.19 9.92 2.93
CA LEU A 91 8.50 11.19 3.60
C LEU A 91 9.93 11.21 4.18
N VAL A 92 10.36 10.14 4.85
CA VAL A 92 11.74 10.03 5.37
C VAL A 92 12.76 10.10 4.23
N VAL A 93 12.50 9.43 3.10
CA VAL A 93 13.37 9.49 1.92
C VAL A 93 13.39 10.90 1.32
N GLN A 94 12.27 11.61 1.28
CA GLN A 94 12.22 13.01 0.83
C GLN A 94 13.05 13.93 1.73
N LEU A 95 12.90 13.84 3.05
CA LEU A 95 13.67 14.64 4.00
C LEU A 95 15.17 14.35 3.89
N TRP A 96 15.53 13.09 3.69
CA TRP A 96 16.91 12.68 3.43
C TRP A 96 17.45 13.28 2.13
N LEU A 97 16.70 13.21 1.02
CA LEU A 97 17.08 13.82 -0.26
C LEU A 97 17.19 15.34 -0.17
N LEU A 98 16.31 15.98 0.59
CA LEU A 98 16.35 17.43 0.84
C LEU A 98 17.63 17.82 1.59
N ALA A 99 18.05 17.01 2.57
CA ALA A 99 19.29 17.23 3.30
C ALA A 99 20.56 17.07 2.44
N GLN A 100 20.46 16.40 1.29
CA GLN A 100 21.59 16.19 0.35
C GLN A 100 21.81 17.36 -0.64
N GLY A 101 20.91 18.35 -0.70
CA GLY A 101 21.06 19.53 -1.56
C GLY A 101 20.85 19.28 -3.07
N ASP A 102 21.51 20.09 -3.92
CA ASP A 102 21.25 20.23 -5.38
C ASP A 102 21.26 18.92 -6.19
N ILE A 103 22.07 17.94 -5.79
CA ILE A 103 22.17 16.64 -6.47
C ILE A 103 20.87 15.82 -6.29
N GLY A 104 20.07 16.15 -5.27
CA GLY A 104 18.83 15.46 -4.92
C GLY A 104 17.56 16.06 -5.51
N LEU A 105 17.56 17.27 -6.09
CA LEU A 105 16.32 18.03 -6.37
C LEU A 105 15.34 17.30 -7.30
N THR A 106 15.84 16.67 -8.37
CA THR A 106 15.00 15.90 -9.31
C THR A 106 14.43 14.64 -8.65
N SER A 107 15.25 13.94 -7.88
CA SER A 107 14.82 12.73 -7.13
C SER A 107 13.84 13.08 -6.01
N TYR A 108 14.07 14.22 -5.35
CA TYR A 108 13.19 14.81 -4.34
C TYR A 108 11.82 15.16 -4.95
N ALA A 109 11.79 15.91 -6.05
CA ALA A 109 10.55 16.27 -6.73
C ALA A 109 9.76 15.04 -7.17
N ARG A 110 10.43 14.00 -7.69
CA ARG A 110 9.78 12.72 -8.03
C ARG A 110 9.21 12.03 -6.78
N ALA A 111 9.98 11.94 -5.70
CA ALA A 111 9.52 11.34 -4.45
C ALA A 111 8.33 12.12 -3.85
N MET A 112 8.36 13.45 -3.94
CA MET A 112 7.28 14.35 -3.52
C MET A 112 5.99 14.09 -4.30
N LEU A 113 6.07 14.08 -5.63
CA LEU A 113 4.92 13.79 -6.49
C LEU A 113 4.33 12.40 -6.23
N LEU A 114 5.19 11.38 -6.04
CA LEU A 114 4.71 10.04 -5.71
C LEU A 114 3.98 9.98 -4.36
N ASN A 115 4.45 10.72 -3.36
CA ASN A 115 3.81 10.74 -2.05
C ASN A 115 2.45 11.44 -2.10
N GLU A 116 2.43 12.65 -2.66
CA GLU A 116 1.25 13.52 -2.70
C GLU A 116 0.17 13.03 -3.67
N LEU A 117 0.56 12.53 -4.85
CA LEU A 117 -0.40 12.15 -5.89
C LEU A 117 -0.81 10.68 -5.84
N VAL A 118 -0.03 9.82 -5.20
CA VAL A 118 -0.29 8.37 -5.18
C VAL A 118 -0.40 7.83 -3.77
N ALA A 119 0.66 7.92 -2.97
CA ALA A 119 0.71 7.23 -1.68
C ALA A 119 -0.35 7.74 -0.68
N ILE A 120 -0.43 9.06 -0.48
CA ILE A 120 -1.39 9.70 0.41
C ILE A 120 -2.83 9.48 -0.06
N PRO A 121 -3.21 9.75 -1.33
CA PRO A 121 -4.57 9.50 -1.81
C PRO A 121 -5.02 8.05 -1.65
N VAL A 122 -4.11 7.09 -1.93
CA VAL A 122 -4.39 5.66 -1.75
C VAL A 122 -4.56 5.31 -0.26
N ALA A 123 -3.69 5.79 0.63
CA ALA A 123 -3.80 5.55 2.07
C ALA A 123 -5.11 6.14 2.63
N VAL A 124 -5.41 7.39 2.27
CA VAL A 124 -6.66 8.08 2.67
C VAL A 124 -7.88 7.36 2.15
N TYR A 125 -7.87 6.88 0.90
CA TYR A 125 -8.95 6.10 0.33
C TYR A 125 -9.27 4.86 1.20
N TRP A 126 -8.26 4.03 1.47
CA TRP A 126 -8.44 2.78 2.24
C TRP A 126 -8.69 3.01 3.74
N SER A 127 -8.35 4.18 4.28
CA SER A 127 -8.71 4.59 5.64
C SER A 127 -10.21 4.84 5.84
N ARG A 128 -10.98 5.06 4.75
CA ARG A 128 -12.41 5.41 4.89
C ARG A 128 -13.24 4.29 5.55
N PRO A 129 -14.23 4.64 6.40
CA PRO A 129 -15.04 3.66 7.12
C PRO A 129 -15.97 2.84 6.20
N VAL A 130 -16.29 3.36 5.01
CA VAL A 130 -17.12 2.69 4.01
C VAL A 130 -16.57 1.31 3.61
N HIS A 131 -15.24 1.14 3.62
CA HIS A 131 -14.60 -0.14 3.32
C HIS A 131 -14.85 -1.18 4.40
N ALA A 132 -14.81 -0.78 5.67
CA ALA A 132 -15.08 -1.67 6.79
C ALA A 132 -16.53 -2.15 6.77
N ARG A 133 -17.48 -1.21 6.57
CA ARG A 133 -18.92 -1.53 6.46
C ARG A 133 -19.23 -2.44 5.27
N TYR A 134 -18.59 -2.21 4.12
CA TYR A 134 -18.74 -3.07 2.95
C TYR A 134 -18.21 -4.49 3.21
N LEU A 135 -16.99 -4.64 3.73
CA LEU A 135 -16.40 -5.96 3.97
C LEU A 135 -17.13 -6.75 5.08
N SER A 136 -17.57 -6.09 6.15
CA SER A 136 -18.33 -6.73 7.22
C SER A 136 -19.69 -7.26 6.73
N SER A 137 -20.34 -6.54 5.81
CA SER A 137 -21.61 -7.00 5.20
C SER A 137 -21.45 -8.27 4.36
N LEU A 138 -20.29 -8.47 3.73
CA LEU A 138 -20.00 -9.67 2.96
C LEU A 138 -19.79 -10.89 3.86
N GLY A 139 -19.23 -10.69 5.06
CA GLY A 139 -19.06 -11.75 6.07
C GLY A 139 -20.40 -12.25 6.64
N HIS A 140 -21.38 -11.35 6.85
CA HIS A 140 -22.71 -11.72 7.35
C HIS A 140 -23.53 -12.46 6.28
N ALA A 141 -23.40 -12.07 5.02
CA ALA A 141 -24.07 -12.72 3.90
C ALA A 141 -23.65 -14.19 3.68
N ALA A 142 -22.42 -14.56 4.06
CA ALA A 142 -21.94 -15.94 3.97
C ALA A 142 -22.41 -16.84 5.12
N GLY A 143 -22.77 -16.25 6.27
CA GLY A 143 -23.32 -16.98 7.42
C GLY A 143 -24.83 -17.22 7.34
N SER A 144 -25.56 -16.40 6.57
CA SER A 144 -27.03 -16.50 6.46
C SER A 144 -27.52 -17.43 5.34
N SER A 145 -26.63 -18.05 4.55
CA SER A 145 -26.99 -18.99 3.49
C SER A 145 -26.85 -20.46 3.92
N VAL A 146 -26.67 -20.72 5.22
CA VAL A 146 -26.49 -22.06 5.81
C VAL A 146 -27.50 -22.30 6.95
N ALA A 147 -28.58 -21.50 7.03
CA ALA A 147 -29.67 -21.69 7.99
C ALA A 147 -30.99 -21.89 7.25
#